data_AF-A0A1S2FAD6-F1
#
_entry.id   AF-A0A1S2FAD6-F1
#
_cell.length_a   1.000
_cell.length_b   1.000
_cell.length_c   1.000
_cell.angle_alpha   90.00
_cell.angle_beta   90.00
_cell.angle_gamma   90.00
#
_symmetry.space_group_name_H-M   'P 1'
#
loop_
_entity.id
_entity.type
_entity.pdbx_description
1 polymer ?
#
loop_
_entity_poly.entity_id
_entity_poly.type
_entity_poly.pdbx_seq_one_letter_code
_entity_poly.pdbx_strand_id
1 'polypeptide(L)'
;MEDEQFKIGLSKKDGQLGFVFDRGGPREGAGRKGIGITKKISLTLTKDIWEEIDRECEERAISRSSFFRNIMESYYAAANKKDR
;
A
#
# COMPACT_ATOMS: atom_id res chain seq x y z
N MET A 1 -13.74 -11.36 -6.80
CA MET A 1 -12.70 -10.97 -7.78
C MET A 1 -13.21 -9.65 -8.32
N GLU A 2 -12.64 -8.53 -7.86
CA GLU A 2 -13.05 -7.21 -8.36
C GLU A 2 -12.42 -7.01 -9.74
N ASP A 3 -13.26 -6.76 -10.73
CA ASP A 3 -12.85 -6.45 -12.10
C ASP A 3 -12.12 -5.08 -12.11
N GLU A 4 -10.79 -5.11 -12.09
CA GLU A 4 -9.99 -3.90 -12.32
C GLU A 4 -10.23 -3.42 -13.77
N GLN A 5 -11.07 -2.40 -13.94
CA GLN A 5 -11.26 -1.74 -15.23
C GLN A 5 -10.00 -0.95 -15.60
N PHE A 6 -9.17 -1.53 -16.48
CA PHE A 6 -8.03 -0.82 -17.06
C PHE A 6 -8.50 0.14 -18.16
N LYS A 7 -8.30 1.44 -17.96
CA LYS A 7 -8.57 2.46 -19.00
C LYS A 7 -7.35 2.59 -19.91
N ILE A 8 -7.49 2.12 -21.15
CA ILE A 8 -6.46 2.26 -22.19
C ILE A 8 -6.66 3.62 -22.88
N GLY A 9 -5.60 4.43 -22.97
CA GLY A 9 -5.60 5.72 -23.65
C GLY A 9 -4.41 5.87 -24.62
N LEU A 10 -4.50 6.82 -25.54
CA LEU A 10 -3.44 7.09 -26.52
C LEU A 10 -2.36 7.98 -25.90
N SER A 11 -1.10 7.52 -25.93
CA SER A 11 0.05 8.34 -25.49
C SER A 11 0.39 9.39 -26.56
N LYS A 12 0.75 10.61 -26.15
CA LYS A 12 1.01 11.76 -27.05
C LYS A 12 2.33 11.70 -27.84
N LYS A 13 3.10 10.60 -27.75
CA LYS A 13 4.24 10.34 -28.64
C LYS A 13 4.01 9.01 -29.34
N ASP A 14 3.93 9.09 -30.66
CA ASP A 14 4.06 7.99 -31.61
C ASP A 14 3.12 6.79 -31.45
N GLY A 15 1.80 7.05 -31.37
CA GLY A 15 0.77 6.02 -31.63
C GLY A 15 0.77 4.82 -30.67
N GLN A 16 1.50 4.90 -29.56
CA GLN A 16 1.58 3.83 -28.58
C GLN A 16 0.41 3.90 -27.60
N LEU A 17 -0.26 2.75 -27.39
CA LEU A 17 -1.29 2.60 -26.37
C LEU A 17 -0.64 2.69 -24.98
N GLY A 18 -1.07 3.66 -24.18
CA GLY A 18 -0.63 3.86 -22.81
C GLY A 18 -1.76 3.53 -21.83
N PHE A 19 -1.42 2.87 -20.72
CA PHE A 19 -2.37 2.69 -19.64
C PHE A 19 -2.56 4.02 -18.91
N VAL A 20 -3.81 4.47 -18.79
CA VAL A 20 -4.18 5.68 -18.04
C VAL A 20 -4.69 5.23 -16.68
N PHE A 21 -3.92 5.49 -15.63
CA PHE A 21 -4.31 5.22 -14.25
C PHE A 21 -4.91 6.48 -13.60
N ASP A 22 -5.93 6.32 -12.75
CA ASP A 22 -6.65 7.45 -12.09
C ASP A 22 -5.75 8.32 -11.19
N ARG A 23 -4.59 7.79 -10.76
CA ARG A 23 -3.57 8.55 -10.02
C ARG A 23 -2.16 8.15 -10.48
N GLY A 24 -1.35 9.17 -10.78
CA GLY A 24 -0.03 9.01 -11.39
C GLY A 24 -0.16 8.98 -12.91
N GLY A 25 -0.02 10.16 -13.55
CA GLY A 25 0.02 10.23 -15.01
C GLY A 25 1.17 9.42 -15.62
N PRO A 26 1.19 9.17 -16.93
CA PRO A 26 2.17 8.32 -17.60
C PRO A 26 3.61 8.91 -17.64
N ARG A 27 3.84 10.06 -16.99
CA ARG A 27 5.13 10.73 -16.95
C ARG A 27 6.01 10.12 -15.87
N GLU A 28 7.31 10.03 -16.16
CA GLU A 28 8.33 9.74 -15.17
C GLU A 28 8.22 10.76 -14.01
N GLY A 29 8.19 10.26 -12.77
CA GLY A 29 7.97 11.10 -11.58
C GLY A 29 6.50 11.47 -11.28
N ALA A 30 5.52 10.93 -12.01
CA ALA A 30 4.16 10.92 -11.51
C ALA A 30 4.11 9.98 -10.30
N GLY A 31 3.70 10.50 -9.13
CA GLY A 31 3.79 9.80 -7.86
C GLY A 31 3.28 8.35 -7.86
N ARG A 32 3.78 7.56 -6.91
CA ARG A 32 3.47 6.14 -6.75
C ARG A 32 1.96 5.89 -6.80
N LYS A 33 1.52 4.89 -7.59
CA LYS A 33 0.14 4.38 -7.60
C LYS A 33 -0.34 4.22 -6.15
N GLY A 34 -1.49 4.78 -5.82
CA GLY A 34 -2.07 4.66 -4.49
C GLY A 34 -2.42 3.19 -4.23
N ILE A 35 -1.78 2.59 -3.23
CA ILE A 35 -2.00 1.17 -2.82
C ILE A 35 -3.39 1.00 -2.18
N GLY A 36 -4.02 2.10 -1.75
CA GLY A 36 -5.34 2.10 -1.13
C GLY A 36 -5.66 3.43 -0.45
N ILE A 37 -6.59 3.42 0.50
CA ILE A 37 -7.01 4.60 1.27
C ILE A 37 -6.21 4.65 2.58
N THR A 38 -5.49 5.76 2.81
CA THR A 38 -4.82 6.00 4.09
C THR A 38 -5.79 6.62 5.10
N LYS A 39 -5.88 6.04 6.29
CA LYS A 39 -6.57 6.62 7.45
C LYS A 39 -5.55 6.89 8.56
N LYS A 40 -5.61 8.07 9.18
CA LYS A 40 -4.79 8.39 10.36
C LYS A 40 -5.47 7.78 11.57
N ILE A 41 -4.72 7.06 12.38
CA ILE A 41 -5.19 6.44 13.62
C ILE A 41 -4.27 6.87 14.76
N SER A 42 -4.86 7.06 15.94
CA SER A 42 -4.11 7.20 17.19
C SER A 42 -4.10 5.84 17.88
N LEU A 43 -2.93 5.39 18.31
CA LEU A 43 -2.77 4.13 19.01
C LEU A 43 -2.06 4.42 20.34
N THR A 44 -2.57 3.85 21.42
CA THR A 44 -1.96 3.95 22.75
C THR A 44 -1.53 2.56 23.19
N LEU A 45 -0.22 2.40 23.41
CA LEU A 45 0.42 1.18 23.88
C LEU A 45 1.35 1.55 25.04
N THR A 46 1.79 0.56 25.79
CA THR A 46 2.82 0.76 26.82
C THR A 46 4.14 1.18 26.17
N LYS A 47 5.01 1.81 26.97
CA LYS A 47 6.33 2.24 26.53
C LYS A 47 7.15 1.07 25.99
N ASP A 48 7.18 -0.05 26.72
CA ASP A 48 7.96 -1.24 26.35
C ASP A 48 7.55 -1.80 24.98
N ILE A 49 6.25 -1.77 24.67
CA ILE A 49 5.76 -2.22 23.36
C ILE A 49 6.17 -1.23 22.26
N TRP A 50 6.14 0.07 22.52
CA TRP A 50 6.62 1.06 21.55
C TRP A 50 8.12 0.89 21.25
N GLU A 51 8.93 0.65 22.27
CA GLU A 51 10.37 0.41 22.11
C GLU A 51 10.66 -0.85 21.29
N GLU A 52 9.88 -1.91 21.49
CA GLU A 52 9.95 -3.13 20.70
C GLU A 52 9.65 -2.87 19.21
N ILE A 53 8.54 -2.18 18.93
CA ILE A 53 8.12 -1.84 17.56
C ILE A 53 9.19 -0.98 16.87
N ASP A 54 9.75 -0.01 17.58
CA ASP A 54 10.77 0.88 17.05
C ASP A 54 12.04 0.12 16.70
N ARG A 55 12.48 -0.78 17.59
CA ARG A 55 13.63 -1.64 17.33
C ARG A 55 13.41 -2.53 16.10
N GLU A 56 12.25 -3.18 15.98
CA GLU A 56 11.92 -4.00 14.80
C GLU A 56 11.89 -3.17 13.50
N CYS A 57 11.39 -1.93 13.58
CA CYS A 57 11.38 -1.03 12.43
C CYS A 57 12.80 -0.64 12.00
N GLU A 58 13.69 -0.36 12.95
CA GLU A 58 15.09 -0.05 12.69
C GLU A 58 15.85 -1.25 12.11
N GLU A 59 15.74 -2.43 12.74
CA GLU A 59 16.40 -3.66 12.29
C GLU A 59 16.01 -4.05 10.85
N ARG A 60 14.73 -3.87 10.50
CA ARG A 60 14.21 -4.20 9.16
C ARG A 60 14.26 -3.02 8.17
N ALA A 61 14.71 -1.84 8.60
CA ALA A 61 14.69 -0.60 7.83
C ALA A 61 13.31 -0.27 7.22
N ILE A 62 12.23 -0.46 8.00
CA ILE A 62 10.85 -0.18 7.57
C ILE A 62 10.21 0.93 8.41
N SER A 63 9.19 1.59 7.86
CA SER A 63 8.41 2.56 8.63
C SER A 63 7.44 1.85 9.58
N ARG A 64 7.09 2.51 10.70
CA ARG A 64 6.00 2.09 11.60
C ARG A 64 4.69 1.82 10.84
N SER A 65 4.37 2.66 9.85
CA SER A 65 3.17 2.47 9.02
C SER A 65 3.23 1.22 8.16
N SER A 66 4.43 0.79 7.73
CA SER A 66 4.61 -0.49 7.03
C SER A 66 4.52 -1.66 8.01
N PHE A 67 5.11 -1.53 9.19
CA PHE A 67 5.05 -2.54 10.24
C PHE A 67 3.59 -2.87 10.61
N PHE A 68 2.78 -1.86 10.94
CA PHE A 68 1.37 -2.06 11.27
C PHE A 68 0.54 -2.58 10.09
N ARG A 69 0.84 -2.14 8.86
CA ARG A 69 0.18 -2.67 7.66
C ARG A 69 0.41 -4.17 7.53
N ASN A 70 1.67 -4.62 7.68
CA ASN A 70 2.02 -6.04 7.57
C ASN A 70 1.29 -6.89 8.63
N ILE A 71 1.16 -6.38 9.86
CA ILE A 71 0.39 -7.05 10.92
C ILE A 71 -1.09 -7.20 10.52
N MET A 72 -1.72 -6.11 10.08
CA MET A 72 -3.14 -6.10 9.69
C MET A 72 -3.40 -7.02 8.49
N GLU A 73 -2.56 -6.94 7.45
CA GLU A 73 -2.67 -7.80 6.26
C GLU A 73 -2.51 -9.27 6.64
N SER A 74 -1.56 -9.60 7.51
CA SER A 74 -1.35 -10.97 8.01
C SER A 74 -2.55 -11.48 8.79
N TYR A 75 -3.14 -10.65 9.65
CA TYR A 75 -4.33 -11.00 10.44
C TYR A 75 -5.53 -11.34 9.54
N TYR A 76 -5.86 -10.46 8.57
CA TYR A 76 -6.99 -10.69 7.67
C TYR A 76 -6.72 -11.80 6.65
N ALA A 77 -5.47 -12.00 6.22
CA ALA A 77 -5.10 -13.12 5.36
C ALA A 77 -5.28 -14.47 6.08
N ALA A 78 -4.99 -14.54 7.38
CA ALA A 78 -5.24 -15.73 8.20
C ALA A 78 -6.75 -15.95 8.43
N ALA A 79 -7.51 -14.89 8.68
CA ALA A 79 -8.96 -14.97 8.87
C ALA A 79 -9.68 -15.47 7.60
N ASN A 80 -9.33 -14.95 6.43
CA ASN A 80 -9.93 -15.31 5.16
C ASN A 80 -9.64 -16.76 4.71
N LYS A 81 -8.64 -17.42 5.30
CA LYS A 81 -8.39 -18.86 5.06
C LYS A 81 -9.32 -19.77 5.85
N LYS A 82 -10.01 -19.27 6.87
CA LYS A 82 -10.86 -20.08 7.75
C LYS A 82 -12.28 -20.26 7.20
N ASP A 83 -12.70 -19.40 6.27
CA ASP A 83 -14.01 -19.40 5.62
C ASP A 83 -13.98 -19.97 4.18
N ARG A 84 -12.91 -20.69 3.81
CA ARG A 84 -12.78 -21.36 2.50
C ARG A 84 -12.56 -22.85 2.65
#